data_AF-A0A8T8K7V3-F1
#
_entry.id   AF-A0A8T8K7V3-F1
#
_cell.length_a   1.000
_cell.length_b   1.000
_cell.length_c   1.000
_cell.angle_alpha   90.00
_cell.angle_beta   90.00
_cell.angle_gamma   90.00
#
_symmetry.space_group_name_H-M   'P 1'
#
loop_
_entity.id
_entity.type
_entity.pdbx_description
1 polymer ?
#
loop_
_entity_poly.entity_id
_entity_poly.type
_entity_poly.pdbx_seq_one_letter_code
_entity_poly.pdbx_strand_id
1 'polypeptide(L)'
;MNPKFYQKQIAEVGVDGMKIEPSSLAEAMSLLVKLRNYKKLLEKIKFNLHMDMRSIRKEYLEKIQSLKEEPSRRGLFRKNLTEKDKRSTKKNIYEERDRILAPYEALERLIEDYLDQIEDSKTYLELFIQKETEYKK
;
A
#
# COMPACT_ATOMS: atom_id res chain seq x y z
N MET A 1 5.51 5.43 -10.36
CA MET A 1 4.80 4.25 -10.93
C MET A 1 3.29 4.46 -10.75
N ASN A 2 2.40 3.94 -11.61
CA ASN A 2 0.95 4.19 -11.55
C ASN A 2 0.22 3.27 -10.53
N PRO A 3 -0.75 3.74 -9.71
CA PRO A 3 -1.51 2.88 -8.77
C PRO A 3 -2.14 1.65 -9.42
N LYS A 4 -2.59 1.75 -10.67
CA LYS A 4 -3.20 0.65 -11.42
C LYS A 4 -2.26 -0.55 -11.59
N PHE A 5 -0.95 -0.31 -11.60
CA PHE A 5 0.05 -1.37 -11.64
C PHE A 5 -0.03 -2.24 -10.37
N TYR A 6 -0.06 -1.60 -9.20
CA TYR A 6 -0.19 -2.30 -7.93
C TYR A 6 -1.54 -2.99 -7.78
N GLN A 7 -2.62 -2.35 -8.22
CA GLN A 7 -3.95 -2.97 -8.26
C GLN A 7 -3.93 -4.29 -9.04
N LYS A 8 -3.27 -4.30 -10.21
CA LYS A 8 -3.11 -5.52 -11.02
C LYS A 8 -2.30 -6.58 -10.30
N GLN A 9 -1.17 -6.20 -9.70
CA GLN A 9 -0.33 -7.14 -8.93
C GLN A 9 -1.09 -7.77 -7.76
N ILE A 10 -1.88 -6.99 -7.02
CA ILE A 10 -2.70 -7.48 -5.90
C ILE A 10 -3.73 -8.49 -6.42
N ALA A 11 -4.43 -8.16 -7.52
CA ALA A 11 -5.39 -9.07 -8.14
C ALA A 11 -4.74 -10.38 -8.60
N GLU A 12 -3.52 -10.32 -9.15
CA GLU A 12 -2.75 -11.49 -9.58
C GLU A 12 -2.28 -12.39 -8.43
N VAL A 13 -2.21 -11.89 -7.18
CA VAL A 13 -1.94 -12.76 -6.02
C VAL A 13 -3.07 -13.78 -5.84
N GLY A 14 -4.31 -13.42 -6.18
CA GLY A 14 -5.46 -14.33 -6.13
C GLY A 14 -5.92 -14.67 -4.71
N VAL A 15 -5.74 -13.75 -3.74
CA VAL A 15 -6.24 -13.91 -2.37
C VAL A 15 -7.75 -13.71 -2.30
N ASP A 16 -8.29 -12.84 -3.16
CA ASP A 16 -9.71 -12.52 -3.19
C ASP A 16 -10.57 -13.75 -3.56
N GLY A 17 -11.62 -14.00 -2.77
CA GLY A 17 -12.52 -15.15 -2.95
C GLY A 17 -11.95 -16.51 -2.57
N MET A 18 -10.77 -16.58 -1.93
CA MET A 18 -10.21 -17.85 -1.45
C MET A 18 -11.06 -18.44 -0.31
N LYS A 19 -11.43 -19.72 -0.44
CA LYS A 19 -12.14 -20.47 0.61
C LYS A 19 -11.15 -21.19 1.53
N ILE A 20 -11.32 -21.03 2.84
CA ILE A 20 -10.52 -21.67 3.89
C ILE A 20 -11.39 -22.70 4.62
N GLU A 21 -11.62 -23.84 3.98
CA GLU A 21 -12.47 -24.92 4.50
C GLU A 21 -11.79 -26.27 4.19
N PRO A 22 -10.74 -26.66 4.93
CA PRO A 22 -10.05 -27.92 4.67
C PRO A 22 -10.94 -29.11 5.03
N SER A 23 -11.02 -30.10 4.15
CA SER A 23 -11.68 -31.38 4.42
C SER A 23 -10.71 -32.47 4.88
N SER A 24 -9.41 -32.16 4.93
CA SER A 24 -8.36 -33.11 5.34
C SER A 24 -7.11 -32.42 5.86
N LEU A 25 -6.32 -33.16 6.64
CA LEU A 25 -5.02 -32.73 7.12
C LEU A 25 -4.07 -32.30 5.98
N ALA A 26 -4.04 -33.05 4.88
CA ALA A 26 -3.18 -32.76 3.73
C ALA A 26 -3.61 -31.45 3.04
N GLU A 27 -4.92 -31.21 2.91
CA GLU A 27 -5.45 -29.98 2.37
C GLU A 27 -5.14 -28.78 3.26
N ALA A 28 -5.34 -28.90 4.58
CA ALA A 28 -5.00 -27.84 5.53
C ALA A 28 -3.53 -27.43 5.44
N MET A 29 -2.61 -28.40 5.35
CA MET A 29 -1.18 -28.12 5.14
C MET A 29 -0.91 -27.43 3.80
N SER A 30 -1.56 -27.86 2.72
CA SER A 30 -1.43 -27.23 1.40
C SER A 30 -1.90 -25.77 1.42
N LEU A 31 -3.05 -25.50 2.06
CA LEU A 31 -3.60 -24.15 2.22
C LEU A 31 -2.65 -23.26 3.03
N LEU A 32 -2.05 -23.77 4.12
CA LEU A 32 -1.03 -23.02 4.88
C LEU A 32 0.16 -22.60 4.03
N VAL A 33 0.66 -23.49 3.16
CA VAL A 33 1.76 -23.15 2.23
C VAL A 33 1.33 -22.05 1.25
N LYS A 34 0.11 -22.14 0.69
CA LYS A 34 -0.43 -21.10 -0.20
C LYS A 34 -0.54 -19.75 0.50
N LEU A 35 -1.12 -19.72 1.71
CA LEU A 35 -1.26 -18.50 2.52
C LEU A 35 0.09 -17.84 2.83
N ARG A 36 1.12 -18.63 3.16
CA ARG A 36 2.50 -18.11 3.36
C ARG A 36 3.06 -17.47 2.08
N ASN A 37 2.82 -18.07 0.93
CA ASN A 37 3.26 -17.51 -0.35
C ASN A 37 2.52 -16.20 -0.68
N TYR A 38 1.21 -16.15 -0.45
CA TYR A 38 0.43 -14.93 -0.63
C TYR A 38 0.89 -13.80 0.28
N LYS A 39 1.11 -14.08 1.57
CA LYS A 39 1.68 -13.12 2.53
C LYS A 39 2.97 -12.51 2.00
N LYS A 40 3.91 -13.35 1.58
CA LYS A 40 5.21 -12.91 1.03
C LYS A 40 5.06 -12.02 -0.20
N LEU A 41 4.14 -12.35 -1.11
CA LEU A 41 3.88 -11.55 -2.31
C LEU A 41 3.26 -10.19 -1.94
N LEU A 42 2.26 -10.18 -1.06
CA LEU A 42 1.61 -8.97 -0.58
C LEU A 42 2.57 -8.05 0.17
N GLU A 43 3.43 -8.58 1.05
CA GLU A 43 4.47 -7.81 1.75
C GLU A 43 5.44 -7.15 0.77
N LYS A 44 5.83 -7.86 -0.30
CA LYS A 44 6.69 -7.30 -1.35
C LYS A 44 5.99 -6.17 -2.11
N ILE A 45 4.71 -6.35 -2.45
CA ILE A 45 3.90 -5.32 -3.11
C ILE A 45 3.78 -4.10 -2.20
N LYS A 46 3.42 -4.30 -0.92
CA LYS A 46 3.32 -3.26 0.11
C LYS A 46 4.60 -2.45 0.22
N PHE A 47 5.76 -3.12 0.30
CA PHE A 47 7.06 -2.44 0.35
C PHE A 47 7.29 -1.50 -0.85
N ASN A 48 7.04 -1.98 -2.07
CA ASN A 48 7.22 -1.19 -3.28
C ASN A 48 6.23 0.00 -3.34
N LEU A 49 4.97 -0.25 -2.97
CA LEU A 49 3.93 0.78 -2.87
C LEU A 49 4.38 1.91 -1.93
N HIS A 50 4.88 1.57 -0.73
CA HIS A 50 5.40 2.58 0.21
C HIS A 50 6.60 3.34 -0.34
N MET A 51 7.51 2.68 -1.07
CA MET A 51 8.66 3.35 -1.69
C MET A 51 8.20 4.42 -2.68
N ASP A 52 7.20 4.12 -3.50
CA ASP A 52 6.61 5.08 -4.43
C ASP A 52 5.90 6.23 -3.71
N MET A 53 5.09 5.92 -2.68
CA MET A 53 4.43 6.95 -1.87
C MET A 53 5.45 7.89 -1.20
N ARG A 54 6.57 7.34 -0.69
CA ARG A 54 7.68 8.13 -0.13
C ARG A 54 8.31 9.02 -1.20
N SER A 55 8.54 8.50 -2.41
CA SER A 55 9.09 9.26 -3.52
C SER A 55 8.17 10.42 -3.92
N ILE A 56 6.87 10.18 -4.05
CA ILE A 56 5.85 11.22 -4.31
C ILE A 56 5.88 12.28 -3.20
N ARG A 57 5.84 11.87 -1.93
CA ARG A 57 5.89 12.81 -0.79
C ARG A 57 7.15 13.67 -0.83
N LYS A 58 8.31 13.09 -1.19
CA LYS A 58 9.57 13.83 -1.34
C LYS A 58 9.51 14.85 -2.48
N GLU A 59 9.05 14.46 -3.66
CA GLU A 59 8.91 15.37 -4.81
C GLU A 59 8.04 16.59 -4.48
N TYR A 60 6.92 16.38 -3.79
CA TYR A 60 6.03 17.47 -3.39
C TYR A 60 6.62 18.34 -2.28
N LEU A 61 7.43 17.78 -1.37
CA LEU A 61 8.19 18.59 -0.41
C LEU A 61 9.21 19.48 -1.10
N GLU A 62 9.92 18.98 -2.12
CA GLU A 62 10.86 19.75 -2.92
C GLU A 62 10.13 20.88 -3.69
N LYS A 63 8.96 20.62 -4.27
CA LYS A 63 8.09 21.65 -4.87
C LYS A 63 7.69 22.76 -3.89
N ILE A 64 7.45 22.41 -2.62
CA ILE A 64 7.11 23.40 -1.58
C ILE A 64 8.35 24.19 -1.14
N GLN A 65 9.52 23.56 -1.11
CA GLN A 65 10.79 24.21 -0.78
C GLN A 65 11.21 25.20 -1.85
N SER A 66 11.06 24.87 -3.13
CA SER A 66 11.39 25.80 -4.23
C SER A 66 10.56 27.09 -4.22
N LEU A 67 9.31 27.05 -3.71
CA LEU A 67 8.50 28.25 -3.47
C LEU A 67 9.07 29.18 -2.38
N LYS A 68 9.94 28.67 -1.50
CA LYS A 68 10.64 29.48 -0.49
C LYS A 68 11.93 30.08 -1.04
N GLU A 69 12.53 29.43 -2.04
CA GLU A 69 13.84 29.78 -2.61
C GLU A 69 13.77 30.70 -3.81
N GLU A 70 12.59 31.20 -4.23
CA GLU A 70 12.49 32.20 -5.31
C GLU A 70 13.44 33.36 -5.04
N PRO A 71 14.52 33.53 -5.83
CA PRO A 71 15.49 34.57 -5.60
C PRO A 71 14.80 35.90 -5.88
N SER A 72 14.82 36.77 -4.88
CA SER A 72 14.75 38.20 -5.10
C SER A 72 15.91 38.62 -6.02
N ARG A 73 15.72 38.52 -7.34
CA ARG A 73 16.36 39.27 -8.46
C ARG A 73 16.52 38.40 -9.72
N ARG A 74 15.74 38.74 -10.77
CA ARG A 74 16.20 39.26 -12.09
C ARG A 74 15.11 39.07 -13.13
N GLY A 75 14.44 40.17 -13.47
CA GLY A 75 13.48 40.25 -14.58
C GLY A 75 12.38 41.25 -14.27
N LEU A 76 12.36 42.38 -14.97
CA LEU A 76 11.43 43.52 -14.81
C LEU A 76 9.93 43.19 -15.01
N PHE A 77 9.55 41.91 -15.14
CA PHE A 77 8.19 41.48 -15.47
C PHE A 77 7.67 40.23 -14.73
N ARG A 78 8.28 39.81 -13.59
CA ARG A 78 7.64 38.82 -12.71
C ARG A 78 7.11 39.50 -11.46
N LYS A 79 5.77 39.56 -11.31
CA LYS A 79 5.13 39.93 -10.05
C LYS A 79 5.63 38.96 -8.98
N ASN A 80 6.31 39.48 -7.96
CA ASN A 80 6.58 38.70 -6.76
C ASN A 80 5.23 38.22 -6.19
N LEU A 81 5.06 36.90 -6.02
CA LEU A 81 3.87 36.35 -5.39
C LEU A 81 3.72 36.96 -3.99
N THR A 82 2.53 37.44 -3.65
CA THR A 82 2.29 37.93 -2.29
C THR A 82 2.35 36.75 -1.32
N GLU A 83 2.55 37.01 -0.03
CA GLU A 83 2.52 35.95 0.99
C GLU A 83 1.17 35.19 1.00
N LYS A 84 0.07 35.86 0.63
CA LYS A 84 -1.23 35.23 0.44
C LYS A 84 -1.21 34.25 -0.74
N ASP A 85 -0.62 34.65 -1.86
CA ASP A 85 -0.50 33.78 -3.05
C ASP A 85 0.40 32.58 -2.76
N LYS A 86 1.54 32.78 -2.08
CA LYS A 86 2.42 31.67 -1.66
C LYS A 86 1.72 30.67 -0.75
N ARG A 87 0.91 31.15 0.20
CA ARG A 87 0.09 30.26 1.05
C ARG A 87 -0.93 29.48 0.24
N SER A 88 -1.62 30.15 -0.69
CA SER A 88 -2.59 29.51 -1.59
C SER A 88 -1.93 28.44 -2.46
N THR A 89 -0.78 28.74 -3.06
CA THR A 89 -0.03 27.79 -3.89
C THR A 89 0.41 26.58 -3.09
N LYS A 90 0.95 26.78 -1.87
CA LYS A 90 1.32 25.66 -0.98
C LYS A 90 0.12 24.76 -0.67
N LYS A 91 -1.03 25.35 -0.35
CA LYS A 91 -2.27 24.60 -0.11
C LYS A 91 -2.65 23.75 -1.34
N ASN A 92 -2.64 24.34 -2.54
CA ASN A 92 -2.95 23.62 -3.77
C ASN A 92 -1.98 22.44 -4.03
N ILE A 93 -0.69 22.61 -3.74
CA ILE A 93 0.32 21.55 -3.86
C ILE A 93 0.02 20.40 -2.87
N TYR A 94 -0.37 20.70 -1.64
CA TYR A 94 -0.80 19.66 -0.68
C TYR A 94 -2.05 18.93 -1.17
N GLU A 95 -3.07 19.65 -1.64
CA GLU A 95 -4.31 19.04 -2.16
C GLU A 95 -4.08 18.19 -3.41
N GLU A 96 -3.15 18.59 -4.28
CA GLU A 96 -2.74 17.77 -5.42
C GLU A 96 -2.00 16.51 -4.96
N ARG A 97 -1.03 16.64 -4.05
CA ARG A 97 -0.32 15.48 -3.47
C ARG A 97 -1.30 14.47 -2.88
N ASP A 98 -2.26 14.94 -2.09
CA ASP A 98 -3.20 14.08 -1.37
C ASP A 98 -4.12 13.36 -2.37
N ARG A 99 -4.57 14.03 -3.43
CA ARG A 99 -5.31 13.40 -4.53
C ARG A 99 -4.49 12.33 -5.25
N ILE A 100 -3.20 12.56 -5.46
CA ILE A 100 -2.30 11.59 -6.10
C ILE A 100 -2.02 10.40 -5.18
N LEU A 101 -1.86 10.61 -3.87
CA LEU A 101 -1.57 9.55 -2.89
C LEU A 101 -2.80 8.72 -2.52
N ALA A 102 -4.00 9.29 -2.52
CA ALA A 102 -5.24 8.62 -2.14
C ALA A 102 -5.43 7.21 -2.74
N PRO A 103 -5.23 6.97 -4.06
CA PRO A 103 -5.34 5.62 -4.61
C PRO A 103 -4.27 4.65 -4.09
N TYR A 104 -3.05 5.12 -3.77
CA TYR A 104 -2.03 4.25 -3.16
C TYR A 104 -2.43 3.89 -1.73
N GLU A 105 -2.90 4.85 -0.95
CA GLU A 105 -3.35 4.63 0.44
C GLU A 105 -4.54 3.68 0.49
N ALA A 106 -5.42 3.70 -0.51
CA ALA A 106 -6.51 2.72 -0.62
C ALA A 106 -5.98 1.29 -0.88
N LEU A 107 -4.96 1.14 -1.72
CA LEU A 107 -4.33 -0.16 -1.99
C LEU A 107 -3.51 -0.66 -0.79
N GLU A 108 -2.86 0.24 -0.05
CA GLU A 108 -2.15 -0.07 1.19
C GLU A 108 -3.10 -0.69 2.22
N ARG A 109 -4.25 -0.06 2.45
CA ARG A 109 -5.30 -0.59 3.33
C ARG A 109 -5.83 -1.94 2.86
N LEU A 110 -6.09 -2.09 1.57
CA LEU A 110 -6.53 -3.38 1.01
C LEU A 110 -5.50 -4.50 1.25
N ILE A 111 -4.21 -4.20 1.09
CA ILE A 111 -3.15 -5.18 1.38
C ILE A 111 -3.13 -5.52 2.87
N GLU A 112 -3.31 -4.53 3.76
CA GLU A 112 -3.40 -4.75 5.20
C GLU A 112 -4.57 -5.67 5.58
N ASP A 113 -5.76 -5.38 5.04
CA ASP A 113 -6.94 -6.22 5.25
C ASP A 113 -6.70 -7.68 4.82
N TYR A 114 -6.03 -7.89 3.68
CA TYR A 114 -5.68 -9.24 3.23
C TYR A 114 -4.61 -9.91 4.10
N LEU A 115 -3.63 -9.17 4.60
CA LEU A 115 -2.61 -9.72 5.48
C LEU A 115 -3.21 -10.18 6.81
N ASP A 116 -4.16 -9.42 7.35
CA ASP A 116 -4.88 -9.76 8.58
C ASP A 116 -5.73 -11.02 8.37
N GLN A 117 -6.52 -11.08 7.28
CA GLN A 117 -7.31 -12.27 6.92
C GLN A 117 -6.45 -13.52 6.72
N ILE A 118 -5.26 -13.36 6.12
CA ILE A 118 -4.30 -14.47 5.95
C ILE A 118 -3.83 -14.97 7.32
N GLU A 119 -3.57 -14.09 8.28
CA GLU A 119 -3.10 -14.49 9.59
C GLU A 119 -4.20 -15.23 10.38
N ASP A 120 -5.43 -14.71 10.38
CA ASP A 120 -6.59 -15.38 10.96
C ASP A 120 -6.82 -16.77 10.35
N SER A 121 -6.72 -16.86 9.02
CA SER A 121 -6.85 -18.12 8.29
C SER A 121 -5.75 -19.12 8.65
N LYS A 122 -4.51 -18.66 8.84
CA LYS A 122 -3.41 -19.50 9.30
C LYS A 122 -3.68 -20.05 10.70
N THR A 123 -4.10 -19.20 11.64
CA THR A 123 -4.44 -19.63 13.00
C THR A 123 -5.56 -20.69 12.97
N TYR A 124 -6.60 -20.49 12.17
CA TYR A 124 -7.66 -21.49 12.01
C TYR A 124 -7.14 -22.84 11.49
N LEU A 125 -6.32 -22.84 10.43
CA LEU A 125 -5.76 -24.06 9.85
C LEU A 125 -4.79 -24.78 10.80
N GLU A 126 -4.00 -24.04 11.56
CA GLU A 126 -3.09 -24.61 12.57
C GLU A 126 -3.87 -25.32 13.68
N LEU A 127 -4.97 -24.72 14.16
CA LEU A 127 -5.87 -25.36 15.12
C LEU A 127 -6.56 -26.60 14.55
N PHE A 128 -6.99 -26.56 13.29
CA PHE A 128 -7.56 -27.72 12.60
C PHE A 128 -6.56 -28.88 12.53
N ILE A 129 -5.32 -28.60 12.10
CA ILE A 129 -4.23 -29.58 12.01
C ILE A 129 -3.95 -30.21 13.38
N GLN A 130 -3.89 -29.39 14.43
CA GLN A 130 -3.64 -29.89 15.78
C GLN A 130 -4.72 -30.89 16.21
N LYS A 131 -6.00 -30.53 16.06
CA LYS A 131 -7.13 -31.41 16.39
C LYS A 131 -7.06 -32.73 15.62
N GLU A 132 -6.91 -32.67 14.30
CA GLU A 132 -6.81 -33.86 13.45
C GLU A 132 -5.62 -34.77 13.80
N THR A 133 -4.53 -34.21 14.31
CA THR A 133 -3.35 -34.98 14.71
C THR A 133 -3.52 -35.62 16.09
N GLU A 134 -4.23 -34.96 17.01
CA GLU A 134 -4.55 -35.49 18.33
C GLU A 134 -5.57 -36.64 18.26
N TYR A 135 -6.57 -36.58 17.38
CA TYR A 135 -7.53 -37.67 17.17
C TYR A 135 -6.94 -38.94 16.54
N LYS A 136 -5.74 -38.86 15.94
CA LYS A 136 -5.06 -39.99 15.29
C LYS A 136 -4.01 -40.67 16.17
N LYS A 137 -3.80 -40.21 17.41
CA LYS A 137 -2.95 -40.86 18.41
C LYS A 137 -3.78 -41.73 19.33
#